data_AF-A0A2S6U366-F1
#
_entry.id   AF-A0A2S6U366-F1
#
_cell.length_a   1.000
_cell.length_b   1.000
_cell.length_c   1.000
_cell.angle_alpha   90.00
_cell.angle_beta   90.00
_cell.angle_gamma   90.00
#
_symmetry.space_group_name_H-M   'P 1'
#
loop_
_entity.id
_entity.type
_entity.pdbx_description
1 polymer ?
#
loop_
_entity_poly.entity_id
_entity_poly.type
_entity_poly.pdbx_seq_one_letter_code
_entity_poly.pdbx_strand_id
1 'polypeptide(L)'
;WTLSLSTARPPVAAAPPVGERQAPEPVSRRAVFDPERGAWVDAALYDRATLSPGDEIPEPAIIVEAETSTLVANGFTATVNGLGQIVLTKPEAS
;
A
#
# COMPACT_ATOMS: atom_id res chain seq x y z
N TRP A 1 -22.81 30.06 1.70
CA TRP A 1 -21.56 30.63 1.19
C TRP A 1 -20.41 29.79 1.71
N THR A 2 -19.52 29.29 0.84
CA THR A 2 -18.31 28.58 1.26
C THR A 2 -17.10 29.34 0.75
N LEU A 3 -16.20 29.71 1.64
CA LEU A 3 -14.91 30.29 1.32
C LEU A 3 -13.87 29.17 1.36
N SER A 4 -13.07 29.06 0.30
CA SER A 4 -11.89 28.18 0.27
C SER A 4 -10.65 29.05 0.12
N LEU A 5 -9.74 28.97 1.09
CA LEU A 5 -8.44 29.65 1.08
C LEU A 5 -7.35 28.58 1.01
N SER A 6 -6.35 28.78 0.15
CA SER A 6 -5.13 27.97 0.14
C SER A 6 -3.91 28.88 0.04
N THR A 7 -2.80 28.45 0.63
CA THR A 7 -1.50 29.12 0.56
C THR A 7 -0.55 28.27 -0.27
N ALA A 8 0.46 28.88 -0.89
CA ALA A 8 1.51 28.14 -1.58
C ALA A 8 2.14 27.11 -0.63
N ARG A 9 2.15 25.83 -1.03
CA ARG A 9 2.75 24.74 -0.27
C ARG A 9 4.21 24.60 -0.71
N PRO A 10 5.19 24.64 0.22
CA PRO A 10 6.57 24.33 -0.10
C PRO A 10 6.69 22.92 -0.71
N PRO A 11 7.63 22.68 -1.63
CA PRO A 11 7.88 21.35 -2.15
C PRO A 11 8.22 20.38 -1.02
N VAL A 12 7.60 19.19 -1.01
CA VAL A 12 7.96 18.11 -0.09
C VAL A 12 9.21 17.42 -0.62
N ALA A 13 10.20 17.18 0.25
CA ALA A 13 11.39 16.43 -0.12
C ALA A 13 11.02 15.01 -0.56
N ALA A 14 11.65 14.51 -1.61
CA ALA A 14 11.45 13.13 -2.06
C ALA A 14 11.95 12.14 -1.00
N ALA A 15 11.32 10.96 -0.95
CA ALA A 15 11.81 9.87 -0.13
C ALA A 15 13.21 9.42 -0.60
N PRO A 16 14.10 8.98 0.30
CA PRO A 16 15.38 8.41 -0.07
C PRO A 16 15.19 7.24 -1.05
N PRO A 17 16.13 7.01 -1.98
CA PRO A 17 16.11 5.82 -2.80
C PRO A 17 16.24 4.58 -1.90
N VAL A 18 15.50 3.54 -2.25
CA VAL A 18 15.59 2.22 -1.63
C VAL A 18 16.42 1.30 -2.52
N GLY A 19 17.00 0.25 -1.93
CA GLY A 19 17.77 -0.76 -2.64
C GLY A 19 16.90 -1.63 -3.55
N GLU A 20 17.40 -2.83 -3.88
CA GLU A 20 16.63 -3.79 -4.68
C GLU A 20 15.29 -4.11 -4.03
N ARG A 21 14.23 -4.16 -4.84
CA ARG A 21 12.90 -4.51 -4.36
C ARG A 21 12.85 -5.97 -3.96
N GLN A 22 12.26 -6.23 -2.81
CA GLN A 22 12.10 -7.57 -2.27
C GLN A 22 10.62 -7.85 -2.07
N ALA A 23 10.20 -9.08 -2.36
CA ALA A 23 8.88 -9.55 -2.00
C ALA A 23 8.98 -10.20 -0.60
N PRO A 24 8.44 -9.58 0.46
CA PRO A 24 8.48 -10.16 1.79
C PRO A 24 7.56 -11.39 1.88
N GLU A 25 7.83 -12.27 2.84
CA GLU A 25 6.93 -13.40 3.11
C GLU A 25 5.68 -12.94 3.90
N PRO A 26 4.48 -13.37 3.51
CA PRO A 26 3.27 -13.04 4.26
C PRO A 26 3.17 -13.85 5.56
N VAL A 27 2.61 -13.24 6.60
CA VAL A 27 2.39 -13.91 7.90
C VAL A 27 1.27 -14.95 7.84
N SER A 28 0.28 -14.73 6.97
CA SER A 28 -0.81 -15.67 6.69
C SER A 28 -1.58 -15.22 5.44
N ARG A 29 -2.69 -15.88 5.14
CA ARG A 29 -3.59 -15.51 4.05
C ARG A 29 -5.03 -15.53 4.54
N ARG A 30 -5.89 -14.66 4.00
CA ARG A 30 -7.29 -14.52 4.41
C ARG A 30 -8.19 -14.21 3.22
N ALA A 31 -9.33 -14.87 3.17
CA ALA A 31 -10.36 -14.57 2.18
C ALA A 31 -10.97 -13.17 2.40
N VAL A 32 -11.00 -12.37 1.34
CA VAL A 32 -11.69 -11.08 1.26
C VAL A 32 -12.62 -11.04 0.05
N PHE A 33 -13.75 -10.36 0.16
CA PHE A 33 -14.65 -10.20 -0.97
C PHE A 33 -14.17 -9.04 -1.86
N ASP A 34 -13.86 -9.32 -3.12
CA ASP A 34 -13.52 -8.34 -4.13
C ASP A 34 -14.80 -7.94 -4.90
N PRO A 35 -15.30 -6.69 -4.74
CA PRO A 35 -16.49 -6.24 -5.43
C PRO A 35 -16.29 -6.02 -6.93
N GLU A 36 -15.06 -5.76 -7.41
CA GLU A 36 -14.80 -5.58 -8.84
C GLU A 36 -14.90 -6.91 -9.59
N ARG A 37 -14.45 -8.00 -8.95
CA ARG A 37 -14.56 -9.37 -9.49
C ARG A 37 -15.85 -10.10 -9.08
N GLY A 38 -16.58 -9.59 -8.10
CA GLY A 38 -17.77 -10.24 -7.54
C GLY A 38 -17.47 -11.58 -6.87
N ALA A 39 -16.27 -11.75 -6.31
CA ALA A 39 -15.76 -13.04 -5.83
C ALA A 39 -14.94 -12.91 -4.55
N TRP A 40 -14.87 -13.98 -3.78
CA TRP A 40 -13.90 -14.08 -2.68
C TRP A 40 -12.51 -14.39 -3.24
N VAL A 41 -11.52 -13.60 -2.84
CA VAL A 41 -10.12 -13.76 -3.22
C VAL A 41 -9.28 -13.99 -1.97
N ASP A 42 -8.22 -14.78 -2.11
CA ASP A 42 -7.32 -15.09 -1.01
C ASP A 42 -6.20 -14.04 -0.93
N ALA A 43 -6.29 -13.13 0.05
CA ALA A 43 -5.37 -12.02 0.20
C ALA A 43 -4.21 -12.37 1.16
N ALA A 44 -2.99 -12.03 0.78
CA ALA A 44 -1.82 -12.17 1.64
C ALA A 44 -1.87 -11.17 2.81
N LEU A 45 -1.64 -11.63 4.03
CA LEU A 45 -1.59 -10.79 5.23
C LEU A 45 -0.13 -10.48 5.57
N TYR A 46 0.18 -9.20 5.80
CA TYR A 46 1.51 -8.74 6.21
C TYR A 46 1.38 -7.95 7.51
N ASP A 47 2.27 -8.22 8.47
CA ASP A 47 2.43 -7.33 9.63
C ASP A 47 3.28 -6.13 9.20
N ARG A 48 2.75 -4.92 9.36
CA ARG A 48 3.46 -3.70 9.00
C ARG A 48 4.80 -3.58 9.72
N ALA A 49 4.92 -4.10 10.94
CA ALA A 49 6.16 -4.02 11.72
C ALA A 49 7.31 -4.85 11.13
N THR A 50 7.02 -5.83 10.26
CA THR A 50 8.04 -6.68 9.63
C THR A 50 8.48 -6.18 8.26
N LEU A 51 7.82 -5.17 7.71
CA LEU A 51 8.13 -4.63 6.38
C LEU A 51 9.29 -3.63 6.42
N SER A 52 10.17 -3.72 5.43
CA SER A 52 11.37 -2.90 5.26
C SER A 52 11.27 -1.96 4.06
N PRO A 53 11.96 -0.80 4.07
CA PRO A 53 12.07 0.05 2.89
C PRO A 53 12.59 -0.73 1.67
N GLY A 54 11.87 -0.66 0.55
CA GLY A 54 12.14 -1.44 -0.65
C GLY A 54 11.18 -2.61 -0.86
N ASP A 55 10.44 -3.04 0.17
CA ASP A 55 9.49 -4.14 0.03
C ASP A 55 8.39 -3.79 -0.98
N GLU A 56 8.12 -4.74 -1.88
CA GLU A 56 7.01 -4.71 -2.82
C GLU A 56 5.97 -5.72 -2.34
N ILE A 57 4.75 -5.24 -2.08
CA ILE A 57 3.64 -6.03 -1.57
C ILE A 57 2.69 -6.33 -2.73
N PRO A 58 2.64 -7.58 -3.21
CA PRO A 58 1.77 -7.97 -4.32
C PRO A 58 0.30 -7.93 -3.91
N GLU A 59 -0.58 -7.58 -4.85
CA GLU A 59 -2.02 -7.73 -4.69
C GLU A 59 -2.48 -9.20 -4.86
N PRO A 60 -3.66 -9.57 -4.32
CA PRO A 60 -4.39 -8.86 -3.27
C PRO A 60 -3.72 -9.09 -1.91
N ALA A 61 -3.64 -8.04 -1.08
CA ALA A 61 -3.02 -8.12 0.23
C ALA A 61 -3.70 -7.24 1.28
N ILE A 62 -3.52 -7.57 2.56
CA ILE A 62 -3.86 -6.74 3.70
C ILE A 62 -2.57 -6.50 4.50
N ILE A 63 -2.23 -5.23 4.71
CA ILE A 63 -1.16 -4.83 5.63
C ILE A 63 -1.83 -4.44 6.95
N VAL A 64 -1.52 -5.15 8.03
CA VAL A 64 -2.08 -4.89 9.36
C VAL A 64 -1.10 -4.13 10.25
N GLU A 65 -1.66 -3.22 11.01
CA GLU A 65 -1.00 -2.39 12.01
C GLU A 65 -1.81 -2.52 13.32
N ALA A 66 -1.26 -2.07 14.44
CA ALA A 66 -1.93 -2.21 15.75
C ALA A 66 -3.36 -1.62 15.76
N GLU A 67 -3.60 -0.54 15.02
CA GLU A 67 -4.87 0.20 15.02
C GLU A 67 -5.49 0.37 13.62
N THR A 68 -4.79 -0.06 12.56
CA THR A 68 -5.21 0.17 11.16
C THR A 68 -4.97 -1.08 10.33
N SER A 69 -5.78 -1.28 9.29
CA SER A 69 -5.48 -2.24 8.23
C SER A 69 -5.62 -1.55 6.87
N THR A 70 -4.65 -1.78 5.99
CA THR A 70 -4.62 -1.25 4.64
C THR A 70 -4.85 -2.40 3.66
N LEU A 71 -5.95 -2.35 2.91
CA LEU A 71 -6.24 -3.30 1.83
C LEU A 71 -5.55 -2.84 0.55
N VAL A 72 -4.64 -3.67 0.03
CA VAL A 72 -4.10 -3.60 -1.33
C VAL A 72 -5.06 -4.38 -2.22
N ALA A 73 -6.06 -3.67 -2.74
CA ALA A 73 -7.06 -4.24 -3.64
C ALA A 73 -6.45 -4.58 -5.00
N ASN A 74 -7.19 -5.32 -5.83
CA ASN A 74 -6.75 -5.61 -7.20
C ASN A 74 -6.65 -4.34 -8.06
N GLY A 75 -5.73 -4.34 -9.01
CA GLY A 75 -5.29 -3.14 -9.73
C GLY A 75 -4.44 -2.16 -8.92
N PHE A 76 -3.96 -2.50 -7.72
CA PHE A 76 -3.04 -1.66 -6.94
C PHE A 76 -1.70 -2.35 -6.73
N THR A 77 -0.66 -1.53 -6.70
CA THR A 77 0.68 -1.93 -6.22
C THR A 77 0.95 -1.23 -4.91
N ALA A 78 1.55 -1.94 -3.97
CA ALA A 78 1.95 -1.41 -2.68
C ALA A 78 3.47 -1.56 -2.51
N THR A 79 4.14 -0.51 -2.04
CA THR A 79 5.57 -0.55 -1.71
C THR A 79 5.85 0.18 -0.41
N VAL A 80 6.98 -0.13 0.23
CA VAL A 80 7.51 0.67 1.35
C VAL A 80 8.63 1.58 0.85
N ASN A 81 8.45 2.90 0.92
CA ASN A 81 9.47 3.84 0.45
C ASN A 81 10.61 4.03 1.48
N GLY A 82 11.63 4.83 1.12
CA GLY A 82 12.79 5.11 1.98
C GLY A 82 12.49 5.82 3.31
N LEU A 83 11.27 6.33 3.49
CA LEU A 83 10.79 6.90 4.76
C LEU A 83 9.95 5.91 5.57
N GLY A 84 9.81 4.66 5.11
CA GLY A 84 8.95 3.66 5.72
C GLY A 84 7.46 3.91 5.47
N GLN A 85 7.07 4.68 4.46
CA GLN A 85 5.65 4.91 4.18
C GLN A 85 5.13 3.82 3.24
N ILE A 86 3.88 3.38 3.44
CA ILE A 86 3.17 2.56 2.46
C ILE A 86 2.76 3.48 1.31
N VAL A 87 3.24 3.18 0.11
CA VAL A 87 2.87 3.88 -1.12
C VAL A 87 1.97 2.96 -1.94
N LEU A 88 0.68 3.32 -2.01
CA LEU A 88 -0.28 2.69 -2.91
C LEU A 88 -0.29 3.41 -4.24
N THR A 89 -0.05 2.67 -5.32
CA THR A 89 -0.12 3.18 -6.69
C THR A 89 -1.13 2.37 -7.47
N LYS A 90 -2.12 3.06 -8.04
CA LYS A 90 -3.01 2.50 -9.06
C LYS A 90 -2.36 2.77 -10.42
N PRO A 91 -1.94 1.75 -11.19
CA PRO A 91 -1.53 1.95 -12.57
C PRO A 91 -2.71 2.56 -13.34
N GLU A 92 -2.44 3.49 -14.26
CA GLU A 92 -3.49 3.95 -15.16
C GLU A 92 -4.06 2.77 -15.95
N ALA A 93 -5.39 2.72 -16.08
CA ALA A 93 -6.03 1.74 -16.94
C ALA A 93 -5.57 2.00 -18.39
N SER A 94 -4.96 0.99 -19.01
CA SER A 94 -4.58 1.03 -20.44
C SER A 94 -5.79 1.10 -21.35
#